data_AF-X0YZD8-F1
#
_entry.id   AF-X0YZD8-F1
#
_cell.length_a   1.000
_cell.length_b   1.000
_cell.length_c   1.000
_cell.angle_alpha   90.00
_cell.angle_beta   90.00
_cell.angle_gamma   90.00
#
_symmetry.space_group_name_H-M   'P 1'
#
loop_
_entity.id
_entity.type
_entity.pdbx_description
1 polymer ?
#
loop_
_entity_poly.entity_id
_entity_poly.type
_entity_poly.pdbx_seq_one_letter_code
_entity_poly.pdbx_strand_id
1 'polypeptide(L)'
;NCAATMFNDEVFLLYRAIGDYDTYVSTLGLAKSKDGYNFTTFDDPIMKPEADFEKYGVEDPRITLLEGKYYIAYTAVKTPVPKGDVEFHIGIASTTDFKTFERHGTIINEYRDKDGVLFPEKINGRYVLMHRAPEPHMWIAYSNDLKNWTDHTKFFSPIENTWQDFKVGAGAPPIKTDQGWLEFYHG
;
A
#
# COMPACT_ATOMS: atom_id res chain seq x y z
N ASN A 1 -4.80 2.17 -10.12
CA ASN A 1 -4.25 2.61 -8.81
C ASN A 1 -2.73 2.61 -8.91
N CYS A 2 -2.08 3.70 -8.52
CA CYS A 2 -0.62 3.78 -8.52
C CYS A 2 -0.10 4.46 -7.25
N ALA A 3 1.10 4.09 -6.81
CA ALA A 3 1.87 4.85 -5.85
C ALA A 3 2.78 5.82 -6.59
N ALA A 4 3.13 6.94 -5.93
CA ALA A 4 4.10 7.90 -6.43
C ALA A 4 5.21 8.13 -5.39
N THR A 5 6.44 8.37 -5.85
CA THR A 5 7.53 8.84 -4.99
C THR A 5 8.59 9.59 -5.82
N MET A 6 9.43 10.36 -5.15
CA MET A 6 10.64 10.93 -5.74
C MET A 6 11.81 9.96 -5.59
N PHE A 7 12.55 9.71 -6.66
CA PHE A 7 13.77 8.91 -6.66
C PHE A 7 14.75 9.45 -7.71
N ASN A 8 15.98 9.80 -7.29
CA ASN A 8 17.01 10.38 -8.17
C ASN A 8 16.51 11.56 -9.03
N ASP A 9 15.82 12.52 -8.40
CA ASP A 9 15.24 13.71 -9.05
C ASP A 9 14.18 13.42 -10.13
N GLU A 10 13.63 12.20 -10.15
CA GLU A 10 12.52 11.81 -11.01
C GLU A 10 11.31 11.36 -10.18
N VAL A 11 10.11 11.55 -10.72
CA VAL A 11 8.87 10.99 -10.21
C VAL A 11 8.76 9.54 -10.68
N PHE A 12 8.70 8.61 -9.74
CA PHE A 12 8.46 7.20 -9.99
C PHE A 12 7.01 6.88 -9.66
N LEU A 13 6.30 6.24 -10.61
CA LEU A 13 4.99 5.65 -10.38
C LEU A 13 5.09 4.13 -10.39
N LEU A 14 4.60 3.49 -9.33
CA LEU A 14 4.33 2.05 -9.32
C LEU A 14 2.86 1.87 -9.61
N TYR A 15 2.51 1.51 -10.84
CA TYR A 15 1.12 1.35 -11.27
C TYR A 15 0.71 -0.12 -11.25
N ARG A 16 -0.50 -0.39 -10.73
CA ARG A 16 -1.13 -1.70 -10.88
C ARG A 16 -1.50 -1.94 -12.34
N ALA A 17 -1.03 -3.05 -12.89
CA ALA A 17 -1.43 -3.59 -14.18
C ALA A 17 -2.15 -4.92 -13.97
N ILE A 18 -3.18 -5.17 -14.77
CA ILE A 18 -3.87 -6.46 -14.85
C ILE A 18 -3.68 -6.92 -16.29
N GLY A 19 -3.04 -8.07 -16.46
CA GLY A 19 -2.77 -8.63 -17.79
C GLY A 19 -4.03 -9.27 -18.37
N ASP A 20 -4.23 -10.55 -18.04
CA ASP A 20 -5.37 -11.33 -18.49
C ASP A 20 -6.48 -11.36 -17.42
N TYR A 21 -7.69 -10.96 -17.80
CA TYR A 21 -8.85 -10.96 -16.92
C TYR A 21 -9.35 -12.37 -16.58
N ASP A 22 -8.98 -13.40 -17.34
CA ASP A 22 -9.37 -14.79 -17.07
C ASP A 22 -8.65 -15.35 -15.84
N THR A 23 -7.40 -14.94 -15.61
CA THR A 23 -6.61 -15.31 -14.42
C THR A 23 -6.63 -14.23 -13.34
N TYR A 24 -6.88 -12.98 -13.74
CA TYR A 24 -6.92 -11.77 -12.91
C TYR A 24 -5.66 -11.59 -12.05
N VAL A 25 -4.49 -11.96 -12.57
CA VAL A 25 -3.23 -11.77 -11.85
C VAL A 25 -2.75 -10.34 -12.05
N SER A 26 -2.65 -9.60 -10.94
CA SER A 26 -2.18 -8.22 -10.94
C SER A 26 -0.68 -8.11 -10.61
N THR A 27 -0.02 -7.17 -11.27
CA THR A 27 1.41 -6.87 -11.11
C THR A 27 1.60 -5.36 -10.94
N LEU A 28 2.80 -4.94 -10.52
CA LEU A 28 3.19 -3.53 -10.50
C LEU A 28 4.20 -3.26 -11.61
N GLY A 29 3.83 -2.35 -12.51
CA GLY A 29 4.72 -1.76 -13.49
C GLY A 29 5.36 -0.47 -12.97
N LEU A 30 6.41 -0.02 -13.65
CA LEU A 30 7.10 1.23 -13.37
C LEU A 30 6.83 2.25 -14.46
N ALA A 31 6.52 3.48 -14.08
CA ALA A 31 6.61 4.63 -14.96
C ALA A 31 7.49 5.72 -14.34
N LYS A 32 8.25 6.44 -15.16
CA LYS A 32 9.14 7.52 -14.71
C LYS A 32 8.81 8.82 -15.41
N SER A 33 8.97 9.92 -14.69
CA SER A 33 8.80 11.27 -15.23
C SER A 33 9.77 12.26 -14.60
N LYS A 34 10.22 13.24 -15.38
CA LYS A 34 11.02 14.37 -14.88
C LYS A 34 10.18 15.58 -14.48
N ASP A 35 8.95 15.68 -14.99
CA ASP A 35 8.06 16.82 -14.77
C ASP A 35 6.80 16.45 -13.97
N GLY A 36 6.56 15.17 -13.72
CA GLY A 36 5.38 14.66 -13.03
C GLY A 36 4.12 14.58 -13.90
N TYR A 37 4.22 14.89 -15.20
CA TYR A 37 3.09 14.90 -16.15
C TYR A 37 3.31 13.93 -17.31
N ASN A 38 4.52 13.89 -17.87
CA ASN A 38 4.87 13.04 -19.00
C ASN A 38 5.64 11.81 -18.51
N PHE A 39 5.05 10.63 -18.67
CA PHE A 39 5.59 9.38 -18.14
C PHE A 39 6.08 8.43 -19.24
N THR A 40 7.23 7.81 -19.00
CA THR A 40 7.73 6.66 -19.77
C THR A 40 7.47 5.38 -18.97
N THR A 41 6.77 4.42 -19.58
CA THR A 41 6.50 3.09 -19.03
C THR A 41 7.54 2.08 -19.48
N PHE A 42 7.64 0.96 -18.75
CA PHE A 42 8.54 -0.16 -19.08
C PHE A 42 7.72 -1.45 -19.23
N ASP A 43 8.14 -2.31 -20.15
CA ASP A 43 7.36 -3.50 -20.54
C ASP A 43 7.27 -4.55 -19.44
N ASP A 44 8.36 -4.76 -18.69
CA ASP A 44 8.42 -5.76 -17.63
C ASP A 44 7.88 -5.22 -16.30
N PRO A 45 7.02 -5.98 -15.59
CA PRO A 45 6.60 -5.61 -14.25
C PRO A 45 7.80 -5.64 -13.28
N ILE A 46 7.87 -4.63 -12.41
CA ILE A 46 8.91 -4.53 -11.39
C ILE A 46 8.56 -5.31 -10.12
N MET A 47 7.28 -5.60 -9.89
CA MET A 47 6.84 -6.55 -8.87
C MET A 47 5.72 -7.43 -9.45
N LYS A 48 5.91 -8.74 -9.34
CA LYS A 48 4.91 -9.77 -9.67
C LYS A 48 4.71 -10.67 -8.45
N PRO A 49 3.65 -11.48 -8.40
CA PRO A 49 3.51 -12.51 -7.38
C PRO A 49 4.72 -13.46 -7.34
N GLU A 50 5.33 -13.59 -6.17
CA GLU A 50 6.49 -14.48 -5.93
C GLU A 50 6.29 -15.42 -4.74
N ALA A 51 5.20 -15.26 -3.99
CA ALA A 51 4.89 -16.08 -2.82
C ALA A 51 3.41 -16.48 -2.77
N ASP A 52 3.09 -17.52 -1.99
CA ASP A 52 1.73 -18.07 -1.88
C ASP A 52 0.70 -17.02 -1.40
N PHE A 53 1.09 -16.18 -0.44
CA PHE A 53 0.23 -15.14 0.14
C PHE A 53 -0.15 -14.01 -0.84
N GLU A 54 0.52 -13.92 -2.00
CA GLU A 54 0.28 -12.89 -3.03
C GLU A 54 0.08 -13.51 -4.42
N LYS A 55 -0.18 -14.82 -4.48
CA LYS A 55 -0.17 -15.63 -5.71
C LYS A 55 -1.06 -15.08 -6.84
N TYR A 56 -2.12 -14.35 -6.50
CA TYR A 56 -3.07 -13.80 -7.46
C TYR A 56 -2.95 -12.28 -7.62
N GLY A 57 -2.06 -11.62 -6.88
CA GLY A 57 -1.94 -10.18 -7.07
C GLY A 57 -1.05 -9.47 -6.07
N VAL A 58 -0.34 -8.47 -6.63
CA VAL A 58 0.31 -7.39 -5.88
C VAL A 58 -0.37 -6.08 -6.28
N GLU A 59 -1.19 -5.52 -5.40
CA GLU A 59 -2.15 -4.48 -5.79
C GLU A 59 -1.97 -3.19 -5.00
N ASP A 60 -2.36 -2.09 -5.65
CA ASP A 60 -2.60 -0.79 -5.04
C ASP A 60 -1.48 -0.37 -4.07
N PRO A 61 -0.23 -0.24 -4.57
CA PRO A 61 0.91 0.04 -3.72
C PRO A 61 0.80 1.43 -3.10
N ARG A 62 1.48 1.63 -1.97
CA ARG A 62 1.85 2.92 -1.39
C ARG A 62 3.33 2.89 -1.05
N ILE A 63 4.07 3.90 -1.49
CA ILE A 63 5.53 3.97 -1.33
C ILE A 63 5.88 4.99 -0.27
N THR A 64 6.53 4.55 0.80
CA THR A 64 6.98 5.41 1.90
C THR A 64 8.50 5.37 1.99
N LEU A 65 9.16 6.53 1.86
CA LEU A 65 10.58 6.64 2.19
C LEU A 65 10.70 6.71 3.71
N LEU A 66 11.35 5.72 4.31
CA LEU A 66 11.50 5.60 5.76
C LEU A 66 12.87 5.00 6.08
N GLU A 67 13.63 5.68 6.94
CA GLU A 67 14.97 5.22 7.37
C GLU A 67 15.93 4.91 6.20
N GLY A 68 15.83 5.68 5.11
CA GLY A 68 16.69 5.53 3.93
C GLY A 68 16.30 4.39 2.98
N LYS A 69 15.18 3.71 3.22
CA LYS A 69 14.63 2.66 2.34
C LYS A 69 13.23 3.05 1.87
N TYR A 70 12.86 2.66 0.66
CA TYR A 70 11.50 2.78 0.16
C TYR A 70 10.73 1.53 0.54
N TYR A 71 9.77 1.67 1.45
CA TYR A 71 8.83 0.62 1.79
C TYR A 71 7.59 0.70 0.92
N ILE A 72 7.12 -0.45 0.44
CA ILE A 72 5.92 -0.60 -0.36
C ILE A 72 4.93 -1.40 0.45
N ALA A 73 3.88 -0.73 0.93
CA ALA A 73 2.70 -1.40 1.45
C ALA A 73 1.75 -1.65 0.27
N TYR A 74 1.28 -2.88 0.11
CA TYR A 74 0.44 -3.28 -1.02
C TYR A 74 -0.60 -4.29 -0.55
N THR A 75 -1.66 -4.49 -1.34
CA THR A 75 -2.62 -5.57 -1.08
C THR A 75 -2.09 -6.84 -1.75
N ALA A 76 -1.73 -7.83 -0.93
CA ALA A 76 -1.34 -9.16 -1.36
C ALA A 76 -2.59 -10.02 -1.51
N VAL A 77 -2.85 -10.54 -2.71
CA VAL A 77 -4.05 -11.33 -3.02
C VAL A 77 -3.69 -12.80 -3.12
N LYS A 78 -4.29 -13.63 -2.25
CA LYS A 78 -3.97 -15.06 -2.12
C LYS A 78 -4.94 -15.99 -2.84
N THR A 79 -6.19 -15.58 -3.05
CA THR A 79 -7.18 -16.38 -3.81
C THR A 79 -7.67 -15.64 -5.06
N PRO A 80 -8.13 -16.36 -6.10
CA PRO A 80 -8.53 -15.72 -7.35
C PRO A 80 -9.72 -14.77 -7.17
N VAL A 81 -9.59 -13.52 -7.64
CA VAL A 81 -10.64 -12.49 -7.57
C VAL A 81 -11.96 -12.91 -8.24
N PRO A 82 -11.98 -13.59 -9.41
CA PRO A 82 -13.23 -14.00 -10.04
C PRO A 82 -13.99 -15.13 -9.31
N LYS A 83 -13.42 -15.70 -8.24
CA LYS A 83 -13.97 -16.88 -7.55
C LYS A 83 -14.16 -16.63 -6.05
N GLY A 84 -15.35 -16.18 -5.65
CA GLY A 84 -15.83 -16.29 -4.27
C GLY A 84 -15.07 -15.44 -3.24
N ASP A 85 -14.83 -16.01 -2.05
CA ASP A 85 -14.25 -15.33 -0.89
C ASP A 85 -12.75 -15.01 -1.12
N VAL A 86 -12.46 -13.74 -1.40
CA VAL A 86 -11.10 -13.29 -1.69
C VAL A 86 -10.34 -13.13 -0.37
N GLU A 87 -9.25 -13.88 -0.23
CA GLU A 87 -8.27 -13.76 0.87
C GLU A 87 -7.19 -12.77 0.43
N PHE A 88 -7.07 -11.69 1.19
CA PHE A 88 -6.08 -10.64 0.94
C PHE A 88 -5.64 -10.00 2.26
N HIS A 89 -4.38 -9.57 2.27
CA HIS A 89 -3.75 -8.92 3.43
C HIS A 89 -2.82 -7.80 2.97
N ILE A 90 -2.36 -6.99 3.91
CA ILE A 90 -1.33 -5.99 3.63
C ILE A 90 0.02 -6.72 3.53
N GLY A 91 0.62 -6.70 2.35
CA GLY A 91 2.00 -7.10 2.12
C GLY A 91 2.95 -5.93 2.33
N ILE A 92 4.15 -6.22 2.82
CA ILE A 92 5.24 -5.24 2.92
C ILE A 92 6.42 -5.71 2.07
N ALA A 93 6.88 -4.84 1.17
CA ALA A 93 8.12 -5.00 0.44
C ALA A 93 9.01 -3.78 0.64
N SER A 94 10.28 -3.87 0.27
CA SER A 94 11.17 -2.74 0.37
C SER A 94 12.28 -2.74 -0.68
N THR A 95 12.73 -1.56 -1.07
CA THR A 95 13.80 -1.37 -2.07
C THR A 95 14.65 -0.13 -1.76
N THR A 96 15.86 -0.12 -2.28
CA THR A 96 16.74 1.07 -2.31
C THR A 96 17.03 1.54 -3.74
N ASP A 97 16.62 0.77 -4.76
CA ASP A 97 17.02 1.00 -6.15
C ASP A 97 15.89 0.87 -7.19
N PHE A 98 14.68 0.45 -6.76
CA PHE A 98 13.54 0.14 -7.63
C PHE A 98 13.84 -0.90 -8.72
N LYS A 99 14.85 -1.74 -8.49
CA LYS A 99 15.22 -2.88 -9.34
C LYS A 99 15.08 -4.19 -8.58
N THR A 100 15.46 -4.18 -7.30
CA THR A 100 15.39 -5.33 -6.41
C THR A 100 14.45 -5.03 -5.24
N PHE A 101 13.61 -6.01 -4.91
CA PHE A 101 12.60 -5.88 -3.86
C PHE A 101 12.75 -7.02 -2.85
N GLU A 102 12.94 -6.65 -1.59
CA GLU A 102 12.90 -7.56 -0.45
C GLU A 102 11.45 -7.69 0.02
N ARG A 103 10.91 -8.91 0.07
CA ARG A 103 9.57 -9.20 0.59
C ARG A 103 9.64 -9.51 2.09
N HIS A 104 8.83 -8.79 2.87
CA HIS A 104 8.75 -8.96 4.32
C HIS A 104 7.55 -9.81 4.77
N GLY A 105 6.73 -10.26 3.83
CA GLY A 105 5.50 -11.02 4.10
C GLY A 105 4.29 -10.12 4.35
N THR A 106 3.22 -10.71 4.88
CA THR A 106 1.98 -10.02 5.22
C THR A 106 1.90 -9.70 6.71
N ILE A 107 1.20 -8.62 7.03
CA ILE A 107 0.99 -8.11 8.39
C ILE A 107 -0.50 -8.09 8.74
N ILE A 108 -0.81 -8.11 10.04
CA ILE A 108 -2.19 -8.03 10.57
C ILE A 108 -3.07 -9.14 9.96
N ASN A 109 -2.60 -10.38 10.04
CA ASN A 109 -3.22 -11.53 9.38
C ASN A 109 -4.49 -12.04 10.09
N GLU A 110 -4.83 -11.48 11.26
CA GLU A 110 -6.05 -11.77 12.01
C GLU A 110 -7.31 -11.31 11.26
N TYR A 111 -7.16 -10.38 10.32
CA TYR A 111 -8.24 -9.84 9.50
C TYR A 111 -7.84 -9.81 8.03
N ARG A 112 -8.84 -9.84 7.15
CA ARG A 112 -8.63 -9.38 5.78
C ARG A 112 -8.43 -7.88 5.79
N ASP A 113 -7.33 -7.41 5.23
CA ASP A 113 -6.93 -6.02 5.35
C ASP A 113 -6.27 -5.52 4.07
N LYS A 114 -6.49 -4.23 3.79
CA LYS A 114 -5.94 -3.50 2.65
C LYS A 114 -5.89 -2.01 2.97
N ASP A 115 -5.43 -1.21 2.02
CA ASP A 115 -5.22 0.23 2.22
C ASP A 115 -4.19 0.51 3.33
N GLY A 116 -3.21 -0.40 3.46
CA GLY A 116 -2.06 -0.25 4.36
C GLY A 116 -1.14 0.87 3.89
N VAL A 117 -0.80 1.79 4.80
CA VAL A 117 0.05 2.95 4.52
C VAL A 117 0.97 3.21 5.71
N LEU A 118 2.28 3.22 5.49
CA LEU A 118 3.25 3.57 6.53
C LEU A 118 3.40 5.08 6.64
N PHE A 119 3.64 5.57 7.86
CA PHE A 119 4.10 6.94 8.07
C PHE A 119 5.57 7.08 7.66
N PRO A 120 5.97 8.24 7.10
CA PRO A 120 7.35 8.49 6.66
C PRO A 120 8.33 8.77 7.80
N GLU A 121 7.88 8.68 9.06
CA GLU A 121 8.74 8.73 10.23
C GLU A 121 8.16 7.88 11.38
N LYS A 122 9.03 7.54 12.34
CA LYS A 122 8.59 6.95 13.60
C LYS A 122 7.93 8.01 14.47
N ILE A 123 6.82 7.65 15.11
CA ILE A 123 6.16 8.50 16.12
C ILE A 123 6.42 7.87 17.48
N ASN A 124 7.00 8.64 18.40
CA ASN A 124 7.43 8.16 19.72
C ASN A 124 8.32 6.90 19.66
N GLY A 125 9.22 6.84 18.66
CA GLY A 125 10.16 5.75 18.46
C GLY A 125 9.57 4.48 17.80
N ARG A 126 8.30 4.49 17.38
CA ARG A 126 7.61 3.34 16.81
C ARG A 126 7.21 3.59 15.36
N TYR A 127 7.26 2.54 14.55
CA TYR A 127 6.66 2.54 13.22
C TYR A 127 5.15 2.70 13.33
N VAL A 128 4.54 3.42 12.40
CA VAL A 128 3.10 3.68 12.39
C VAL A 128 2.52 3.30 11.05
N LEU A 129 1.38 2.61 11.08
CA LEU A 129 0.64 2.15 9.92
C LEU A 129 -0.81 2.63 10.02
N MET A 130 -1.32 3.22 8.95
CA MET A 130 -2.76 3.30 8.70
C MET A 130 -3.23 2.07 7.94
N HIS A 131 -4.36 1.50 8.34
CA HIS A 131 -4.95 0.32 7.70
C HIS A 131 -6.48 0.32 7.85
N ARG A 132 -7.19 -0.63 7.22
CA ARG A 132 -8.66 -0.66 7.20
C ARG A 132 -9.26 -1.95 7.76
N ALA A 133 -8.63 -2.50 8.81
CA ALA A 133 -9.18 -3.66 9.52
C ALA A 133 -9.32 -3.42 11.03
N PRO A 134 -10.46 -3.82 11.63
CA PRO A 134 -11.66 -4.33 10.96
C PRO A 134 -12.40 -3.24 10.15
N GLU A 135 -12.94 -3.65 9.00
CA GLU A 135 -13.79 -2.80 8.15
C GLU A 135 -15.04 -2.31 8.91
N PRO A 136 -15.66 -1.16 8.54
CA PRO A 136 -15.38 -0.31 7.37
C PRO A 136 -14.49 0.92 7.67
N HIS A 137 -13.80 0.91 8.82
CA HIS A 137 -13.12 2.08 9.39
C HIS A 137 -11.63 2.11 9.08
N MET A 138 -11.01 3.30 9.19
CA MET A 138 -9.55 3.42 9.21
C MET A 138 -9.01 3.39 10.65
N TRP A 139 -7.90 2.69 10.79
CA TRP A 139 -7.23 2.40 12.05
C TRP A 139 -5.76 2.79 11.96
N ILE A 140 -5.17 3.14 13.09
CA ILE A 140 -3.73 3.29 13.26
C ILE A 140 -3.22 2.12 14.11
N ALA A 141 -2.09 1.54 13.72
CA ALA A 141 -1.35 0.54 14.49
C ALA A 141 0.11 0.95 14.65
N TYR A 142 0.77 0.44 15.69
CA TYR A 142 2.16 0.74 16.01
C TYR A 142 3.02 -0.52 16.04
N SER A 143 4.27 -0.42 15.60
CA SER A 143 5.22 -1.52 15.61
C SER A 143 6.62 -1.07 16.03
N ASN A 144 7.38 -1.97 16.66
CA ASN A 144 8.79 -1.75 16.97
C ASN A 144 9.73 -2.35 15.91
N ASP A 145 9.23 -3.22 15.04
CA ASP A 145 10.04 -4.07 14.15
C ASP A 145 9.46 -4.26 12.74
N LEU A 146 8.38 -3.55 12.40
CA LEU A 146 7.60 -3.65 11.14
C LEU A 146 6.90 -5.01 10.92
N LYS A 147 6.96 -5.92 11.89
CA LYS A 147 6.40 -7.28 11.80
C LYS A 147 5.24 -7.45 12.76
N ASN A 148 5.45 -7.07 14.01
CA ASN A 148 4.46 -7.19 15.07
C ASN A 148 3.77 -5.84 15.28
N TRP A 149 2.47 -5.79 15.02
CA TRP A 149 1.65 -4.58 15.09
C TRP A 149 0.71 -4.65 16.30
N THR A 150 0.66 -3.58 17.08
CA THR A 150 -0.15 -3.48 18.31
C THR A 150 -0.82 -2.11 18.42
N ASP A 151 -1.59 -1.90 19.49
CA ASP A 151 -2.18 -0.60 19.86
C ASP A 151 -3.12 -0.03 18.77
N HIS A 152 -3.86 -0.93 18.12
CA HIS A 152 -4.82 -0.59 17.08
C HIS A 152 -5.88 0.37 17.61
N THR A 153 -5.96 1.54 16.99
CA THR A 153 -6.88 2.61 17.39
C THR A 153 -7.67 3.07 16.17
N LYS A 154 -9.00 2.93 16.23
CA LYS A 154 -9.90 3.49 15.22
C LYS A 154 -9.88 5.00 15.32
N PHE A 155 -9.67 5.68 14.20
CA PHE A 155 -9.63 7.15 14.19
C PHE A 155 -10.54 7.78 13.13
N PHE A 156 -11.02 7.03 12.14
CA PHE A 156 -11.86 7.56 11.08
C PHE A 156 -12.93 6.55 10.64
N SER A 157 -14.18 7.02 10.48
CA SER A 157 -15.34 6.16 10.16
C SER A 157 -16.12 6.70 8.97
N PRO A 158 -16.83 5.82 8.24
CA PRO A 158 -17.83 6.24 7.27
C PRO A 158 -18.86 7.21 7.86
N ILE A 159 -19.44 8.04 7.00
CA ILE A 159 -20.52 8.96 7.39
C ILE A 159 -21.77 8.59 6.58
N GLU A 160 -22.83 8.27 7.30
CA GLU A 160 -24.12 7.86 6.74
C GLU A 160 -24.66 8.91 5.76
N ASN A 161 -25.22 8.46 4.63
CA ASN A 161 -25.80 9.31 3.59
C ASN A 161 -24.81 10.31 2.95
N THR A 162 -23.53 9.94 2.89
CA THR A 162 -22.49 10.73 2.20
C THR A 162 -21.78 9.89 1.14
N TRP A 163 -20.84 10.50 0.40
CA TRP A 163 -20.03 9.80 -0.60
C TRP A 163 -19.11 8.71 -0.01
N GLN A 164 -18.92 8.69 1.31
CA GLN A 164 -18.03 7.79 2.05
C GLN A 164 -18.80 6.87 3.02
N ASP A 165 -20.07 6.55 2.71
CA ASP A 165 -20.99 5.82 3.59
C ASP A 165 -20.64 4.33 3.73
N PHE A 166 -20.15 3.70 2.66
CA PHE A 166 -19.93 2.26 2.68
C PHE A 166 -18.64 1.87 3.41
N LYS A 167 -17.52 2.54 3.12
CA LYS A 167 -16.21 2.30 3.74
C LYS A 167 -15.25 3.44 3.48
N VAL A 168 -14.24 3.61 4.32
CA VAL A 168 -13.18 4.61 4.15
C VAL A 168 -11.81 3.96 4.15
N GLY A 169 -10.86 4.43 3.35
CA GLY A 169 -9.52 3.84 3.25
C GLY A 169 -8.43 4.86 2.97
N ALA A 170 -7.24 4.65 3.55
CA ALA A 170 -6.07 5.49 3.32
C ALA A 170 -5.68 5.49 1.84
N GLY A 171 -5.24 6.64 1.33
CA GLY A 171 -4.84 6.81 -0.06
C GLY A 171 -3.33 6.79 -0.18
N ALA A 172 -2.72 7.97 -0.12
CA ALA A 172 -1.27 8.15 -0.19
C ALA A 172 -0.64 8.12 1.21
N PRO A 173 0.68 7.91 1.33
CA PRO A 173 1.41 8.21 2.58
C PRO A 173 1.09 9.60 3.11
N PRO A 174 0.88 9.75 4.43
CA PRO A 174 0.53 11.04 5.00
C PRO A 174 1.69 12.02 4.84
N ILE A 175 1.36 13.26 4.51
CA ILE A 175 2.34 14.33 4.30
C ILE A 175 2.45 15.14 5.58
N LYS A 176 3.68 15.30 6.08
CA LYS A 176 3.94 16.12 7.26
C LYS A 176 3.85 17.61 6.89
N THR A 177 3.10 18.36 7.69
CA THR A 177 2.95 19.81 7.58
C THR A 177 3.13 20.46 8.96
N ASP A 178 3.23 21.78 8.99
CA ASP A 178 3.31 22.54 10.25
C ASP A 178 2.03 22.44 11.10
N GLN A 179 0.91 22.00 10.51
CA GLN A 179 -0.38 21.80 11.20
C GLN A 179 -0.62 20.34 11.60
N GLY A 180 0.30 19.44 11.30
CA GLY A 180 0.16 17.99 11.51
C GLY A 180 0.21 17.20 10.21
N TRP A 181 -0.41 16.03 10.22
CA TRP A 181 -0.41 15.11 9.08
C TRP A 181 -1.59 15.37 8.15
N LEU A 182 -1.30 15.60 6.87
CA LEU A 182 -2.29 15.67 5.81
C LEU A 182 -2.44 14.29 5.17
N GLU A 183 -3.64 13.71 5.25
CA GLU A 183 -3.98 12.41 4.67
C GLU A 183 -4.99 12.59 3.54
N PHE A 184 -4.69 12.02 2.37
CA PHE A 184 -5.65 11.88 1.28
C PHE A 184 -6.25 10.48 1.33
N TYR A 185 -7.57 10.39 1.50
CA TYR A 185 -8.28 9.13 1.67
C TYR A 185 -9.40 8.97 0.64
N HIS A 186 -9.98 7.77 0.54
CA HIS A 186 -11.15 7.48 -0.31
C HIS A 186 -12.31 6.91 0.51
N GLY A 187 -13.51 6.96 -0.07
CA GLY A 187 -14.81 6.62 0.53
C GLY A 187 -15.71 5.88 -0.45
#